data_AF-A0A8A4TMD5-F1
#
_entry.id   AF-A0A8A4TMD5-F1
#
_cell.length_a   1.000
_cell.length_b   1.000
_cell.length_c   1.000
_cell.angle_alpha   90.00
_cell.angle_beta   90.00
_cell.angle_gamma   90.00
#
_symmetry.space_group_name_H-M   'P 1'
#
loop_
_entity.id
_entity.type
_entity.pdbx_description
1 polymer ?
#
loop_
_entity_poly.entity_id
_entity_poly.type
_entity_poly.pdbx_seq_one_letter_code
_entity_poly.pdbx_strand_id
1 'polypeptide(L)'
;MAQSPELSGGEGFTFEGNVAAFYLTALLAEASAPGIKDRVVANVSVQQRDFGEQLDDIIVDFKDTNHNNARLSLQVKRSLIISKAKTNTDFREIIRDSWATFRKADFCKYVDRYGAVVGTVTPAKERAMNTLCGWARESLTTKHFEDRFAKDGNSNKDIRTAKSDITSLLNEMSEVVCTQEDVHQFLAHFVLISFPVHSEGVVNTSEAINHIRNCLDPNQSQKAPLVWSKMVQLARESAGKAVNLTGLDWYA
;
A
#
# COMPACT_ATOMS: atom_id res chain seq x y z
N MET A 1 8.81 -30.31 -6.45
CA MET A 1 8.33 -29.27 -5.52
C MET A 1 9.52 -28.81 -4.71
N ALA A 2 10.08 -27.65 -5.04
CA ALA A 2 11.08 -26.99 -4.21
C ALA A 2 10.34 -25.83 -3.53
N GLN A 3 10.05 -26.01 -2.24
CA GLN A 3 9.45 -25.00 -1.38
C GLN A 3 10.51 -23.91 -1.19
N SER A 4 10.16 -22.65 -1.49
CA SER A 4 11.05 -21.50 -1.31
C SER A 4 11.57 -21.44 0.13
N PRO A 5 12.86 -21.12 0.36
CA PRO A 5 13.44 -21.00 1.70
C PRO A 5 12.78 -19.93 2.58
N GLU A 6 11.96 -19.06 1.99
CA GLU A 6 11.20 -17.99 2.63
C GLU A 6 10.20 -18.48 3.68
N LEU A 7 9.74 -19.74 3.56
CA LEU A 7 8.83 -20.37 4.52
C LEU A 7 9.53 -20.88 5.79
N SER A 8 10.87 -20.88 5.85
CA SER A 8 11.61 -21.56 6.92
C SER A 8 12.29 -20.62 7.93
N GLY A 9 12.03 -19.31 7.91
CA GLY A 9 12.70 -18.45 8.88
C GLY A 9 12.26 -16.99 8.92
N GLY A 10 11.03 -16.70 9.38
CA GLY A 10 10.65 -15.46 10.08
C GLY A 10 10.86 -14.08 9.41
N GLU A 11 11.60 -13.96 8.31
CA GLU A 11 12.05 -12.70 7.72
C GLU A 11 10.98 -12.02 6.85
N GLY A 12 10.05 -12.78 6.25
CA GLY A 12 8.88 -12.19 5.59
C GLY A 12 7.95 -11.52 6.60
N PHE A 13 7.72 -12.20 7.72
CA PHE A 13 6.92 -11.70 8.86
C PHE A 13 7.55 -10.48 9.54
N THR A 14 8.88 -10.29 9.45
CA THR A 14 9.50 -9.07 10.01
C THR A 14 9.19 -7.85 9.15
N PHE A 15 9.24 -7.94 7.82
CA PHE A 15 8.96 -6.79 6.95
C PHE A 15 7.49 -6.37 7.02
N GLU A 16 6.57 -7.31 6.81
CA GLU A 16 5.13 -7.02 6.91
C GLU A 16 4.75 -6.52 8.31
N GLY A 17 5.24 -7.17 9.36
CA GLY A 17 5.03 -6.73 10.74
C GLY A 17 5.58 -5.33 11.02
N ASN A 18 6.70 -4.94 10.40
CA ASN A 18 7.24 -3.58 10.52
C ASN A 18 6.36 -2.55 9.79
N VAL A 19 5.83 -2.88 8.61
CA VAL A 19 4.90 -2.00 7.88
C VAL A 19 3.59 -1.84 8.67
N ALA A 20 3.03 -2.92 9.19
CA ALA A 20 1.84 -2.88 10.05
C ALA A 20 2.11 -2.04 11.32
N ALA A 21 3.25 -2.24 11.98
CA ALA A 21 3.65 -1.46 13.15
C ALA A 21 3.82 0.04 12.86
N PHE A 22 4.25 0.40 11.65
CA PHE A 22 4.31 1.80 11.21
C PHE A 22 2.91 2.41 11.19
N TYR A 23 1.93 1.76 10.56
CA TYR A 23 0.55 2.27 10.54
C TYR A 23 -0.09 2.26 11.93
N LEU A 24 0.21 1.28 12.79
CA LEU A 24 -0.22 1.30 14.20
C LEU A 24 0.41 2.45 14.99
N THR A 25 1.65 2.80 14.69
CA THR A 25 2.30 3.96 15.28
C THR A 25 1.62 5.25 14.84
N ALA A 26 1.25 5.36 13.55
CA ALA A 26 0.48 6.50 13.06
C ALA A 26 -0.92 6.58 13.68
N LEU A 27 -1.58 5.44 13.91
CA LEU A 27 -2.84 5.36 14.65
C LEU A 27 -2.68 5.89 16.08
N LEU A 28 -1.67 5.42 16.81
CA LEU A 28 -1.37 5.86 18.18
C LEU A 28 -1.08 7.37 18.24
N ALA A 29 -0.40 7.88 17.21
CA ALA A 29 -0.03 9.29 17.13
C ALA A 29 -1.13 10.20 16.56
N GLU A 30 -2.30 9.66 16.21
CA GLU A 30 -3.36 10.34 15.46
C GLU A 30 -2.79 11.09 14.24
N ALA A 31 -1.81 10.49 13.57
CA ALA A 31 -1.02 11.10 12.52
C ALA A 31 -1.47 10.64 11.13
N SER A 32 -1.06 11.40 10.11
CA SER A 32 -1.12 10.95 8.73
C SER A 32 -0.12 9.82 8.47
N ALA A 33 -0.39 9.00 7.45
CA ALA A 33 0.53 7.97 6.97
C ALA A 33 0.54 7.93 5.43
N PRO A 34 1.56 7.33 4.80
CA PRO A 34 1.61 7.18 3.35
C PRO A 34 0.36 6.47 2.76
N GLY A 35 0.07 6.75 1.49
CA GLY A 35 -1.04 6.16 0.74
C GLY A 35 -2.22 7.11 0.54
N ILE A 36 -2.69 7.78 1.59
CA ILE A 36 -3.78 8.76 1.52
C ILE A 36 -3.35 10.07 2.20
N LYS A 37 -3.47 11.19 1.48
CA LYS A 37 -3.07 12.53 1.96
C LYS A 37 -4.20 13.23 2.73
N ASP A 38 -3.83 14.23 3.53
CA ASP A 38 -4.74 15.16 4.22
C ASP A 38 -5.74 14.48 5.16
N ARG A 39 -5.35 13.33 5.72
CA ARG A 39 -6.13 12.50 6.64
C ARG A 39 -5.23 11.84 7.67
N VAL A 40 -5.82 11.48 8.81
CA VAL A 40 -5.13 10.76 9.89
C VAL A 40 -5.61 9.32 9.96
N VAL A 41 -4.74 8.42 10.41
CA VAL A 41 -5.09 7.01 10.60
C VAL A 41 -6.14 6.87 11.71
N ALA A 42 -7.20 6.11 11.44
CA ALA A 42 -8.32 5.88 12.35
C ALA A 42 -8.47 4.40 12.75
N ASN A 43 -8.06 3.48 11.88
CA ASN A 43 -8.09 2.05 12.12
C ASN A 43 -6.99 1.35 11.31
N VAL A 44 -6.44 0.26 11.86
CA VAL A 44 -5.53 -0.65 11.17
C VAL A 44 -6.00 -2.07 11.36
N SER A 45 -6.17 -2.81 10.27
CA SER A 45 -6.52 -4.22 10.27
C SER A 45 -5.50 -4.99 9.43
N VAL A 46 -5.14 -6.20 9.86
CA VAL A 46 -4.13 -7.04 9.19
C VAL A 46 -4.70 -8.39 8.82
N GLN A 47 -4.18 -9.01 7.76
CA GLN A 47 -4.52 -10.38 7.32
C GLN A 47 -6.04 -10.61 7.16
N GLN A 48 -6.70 -9.79 6.32
CA GLN A 48 -8.16 -9.71 6.21
C GLN A 48 -8.80 -10.58 5.09
N ARG A 49 -8.08 -11.53 4.50
CA ARG A 49 -8.59 -12.34 3.37
C ARG A 49 -9.76 -13.21 3.77
N ASP A 50 -9.71 -13.80 4.95
CA ASP A 50 -10.82 -14.60 5.52
C ASP A 50 -12.06 -13.75 5.85
N PHE A 51 -11.92 -12.41 5.83
CA PHE A 51 -12.99 -11.44 6.04
C PHE A 51 -13.47 -10.80 4.73
N GLY A 52 -13.12 -11.38 3.58
CA GLY A 52 -13.64 -11.01 2.26
C GLY A 52 -12.83 -9.92 1.54
N GLU A 53 -11.69 -9.52 2.08
CA GLU A 53 -10.83 -8.51 1.47
C GLU A 53 -9.82 -9.15 0.52
N GLN A 54 -9.64 -8.54 -0.65
CA GLN A 54 -8.84 -9.12 -1.74
C GLN A 54 -7.35 -8.83 -1.54
N LEU A 55 -7.06 -7.56 -1.25
CA LEU A 55 -5.79 -7.11 -0.68
C LEU A 55 -5.96 -7.10 0.83
N ASP A 56 -5.18 -7.94 1.50
CA ASP A 56 -5.50 -8.41 2.84
C ASP A 56 -4.41 -8.16 3.87
N ASP A 57 -3.15 -8.03 3.47
CA ASP A 57 -2.04 -7.92 4.42
C ASP A 57 -2.26 -6.76 5.39
N ILE A 58 -2.60 -5.57 4.87
CA ILE A 58 -2.88 -4.39 5.67
C ILE A 58 -4.04 -3.59 5.06
N ILE A 59 -5.03 -3.29 5.90
CA ILE A 59 -6.10 -2.33 5.63
C ILE A 59 -5.97 -1.18 6.62
N VAL A 60 -5.97 0.04 6.11
CA VAL A 60 -5.87 1.25 6.91
C VAL A 60 -7.06 2.14 6.58
N ASP A 61 -7.90 2.42 7.57
CA ASP A 61 -8.94 3.42 7.42
C ASP A 61 -8.42 4.76 7.97
N PHE A 62 -8.73 5.82 7.23
CA PHE A 62 -8.35 7.20 7.52
C PHE A 62 -9.58 8.06 7.69
N LYS A 63 -9.45 9.15 8.46
CA LYS A 63 -10.48 10.19 8.61
C LYS A 63 -9.92 11.57 8.29
N ASP A 64 -10.70 12.40 7.59
CA ASP A 64 -10.41 13.83 7.45
C ASP A 64 -10.98 14.65 8.64
N THR A 65 -10.79 15.96 8.61
CA THR A 65 -11.28 16.88 9.66
C THR A 65 -12.82 16.96 9.74
N ASN A 66 -13.53 16.50 8.72
CA ASN A 66 -14.99 16.44 8.67
C ASN A 66 -15.50 15.02 8.99
N HIS A 67 -14.64 14.11 9.47
CA HIS A 67 -14.94 12.71 9.73
C HIS A 67 -15.35 11.90 8.50
N ASN A 68 -14.99 12.33 7.29
CA ASN A 68 -15.17 11.49 6.11
C ASN A 68 -14.12 10.37 6.13
N ASN A 69 -14.57 9.15 5.88
CA ASN A 69 -13.72 7.97 5.86
C ASN A 69 -13.00 7.84 4.50
N ALA A 70 -11.84 7.18 4.51
CA ALA A 70 -11.14 6.68 3.34
C ALA A 70 -10.45 5.38 3.68
N ARG A 71 -10.45 4.41 2.77
CA ARG A 71 -9.81 3.11 2.97
C ARG A 71 -8.59 2.95 2.06
N LEU A 72 -7.53 2.39 2.63
CA LEU A 72 -6.32 1.96 1.93
C LEU A 72 -6.14 0.45 2.10
N SER A 73 -6.21 -0.31 1.02
CA SER A 73 -5.99 -1.77 1.03
C SER A 73 -4.65 -2.13 0.38
N LEU A 74 -3.78 -2.86 1.08
CA LEU A 74 -2.39 -3.06 0.67
C LEU A 74 -1.99 -4.53 0.72
N GLN A 75 -1.29 -4.97 -0.31
CA GLN A 75 -0.39 -6.12 -0.24
C GLN A 75 1.02 -5.64 0.12
N VAL A 76 1.71 -6.35 0.99
CA VAL A 76 3.07 -6.05 1.41
C VAL A 76 4.03 -7.06 0.78
N LYS A 77 5.08 -6.56 0.10
CA LYS A 77 6.13 -7.40 -0.48
C LYS A 77 7.50 -6.85 -0.14
N ARG A 78 8.37 -7.66 0.46
CA ARG A 78 9.75 -7.23 0.75
C ARG A 78 10.51 -6.83 -0.51
N SER A 79 10.27 -7.52 -1.62
CA SER A 79 10.80 -7.19 -2.94
C SER A 79 9.69 -7.34 -3.97
N LEU A 80 9.60 -6.41 -4.92
CA LEU A 80 8.61 -6.48 -5.99
C LEU A 80 9.25 -6.17 -7.35
N ILE A 81 9.00 -7.07 -8.31
CA ILE A 81 9.32 -6.85 -9.71
C ILE A 81 8.08 -6.33 -10.41
N ILE A 82 8.17 -5.17 -11.08
CA ILE A 82 7.06 -4.59 -11.85
C ILE A 82 7.21 -5.01 -13.32
N SER A 83 6.48 -6.06 -13.69
CA SER A 83 6.39 -6.53 -15.08
C SER A 83 5.20 -7.47 -15.27
N LYS A 84 4.67 -7.56 -16.50
CA LYS A 84 3.63 -8.54 -16.87
C LYS A 84 4.14 -9.96 -17.14
N ALA A 85 5.38 -10.28 -16.79
CA ALA A 85 5.93 -11.61 -17.06
C ALA A 85 5.05 -12.70 -16.42
N LYS A 86 4.76 -13.78 -17.15
CA LYS A 86 3.90 -14.87 -16.65
C LYS A 86 4.44 -15.53 -15.38
N THR A 87 5.76 -15.51 -15.19
CA THR A 87 6.46 -16.04 -14.01
C THR A 87 6.42 -15.09 -12.80
N ASN A 88 5.98 -13.84 -12.98
CA ASN A 88 5.93 -12.83 -11.93
C ASN A 88 4.57 -12.88 -11.20
N THR A 89 4.39 -13.88 -10.34
CA THR A 89 3.11 -14.10 -9.64
C THR A 89 2.74 -12.93 -8.72
N ASP A 90 3.70 -12.39 -7.97
CA ASP A 90 3.43 -11.34 -6.99
C ASP A 90 2.76 -10.10 -7.60
N PHE A 91 3.35 -9.51 -8.64
CA PHE A 91 2.77 -8.31 -9.25
C PHE A 91 1.44 -8.62 -9.94
N ARG A 92 1.31 -9.82 -10.50
CA ARG A 92 0.07 -10.29 -11.13
C ARG A 92 -1.06 -10.42 -10.12
N GLU A 93 -0.80 -10.99 -8.95
CA GLU A 93 -1.77 -11.11 -7.86
C GLU A 93 -2.14 -9.74 -7.31
N ILE A 94 -1.16 -8.86 -7.09
CA ILE A 94 -1.42 -7.48 -6.65
C ILE A 94 -2.37 -6.75 -7.60
N ILE A 95 -2.14 -6.85 -8.92
CA ILE A 95 -3.03 -6.20 -9.91
C ILE A 95 -4.41 -6.86 -9.93
N ARG A 96 -4.50 -8.18 -9.84
CA ARG A 96 -5.77 -8.92 -9.75
C ARG A 96 -6.58 -8.49 -8.53
N ASP A 97 -5.96 -8.47 -7.37
CA ASP A 97 -6.63 -8.22 -6.09
C ASP A 97 -6.95 -6.73 -5.94
N SER A 98 -6.10 -5.85 -6.48
CA SER A 98 -6.41 -4.43 -6.66
C SER A 98 -7.62 -4.22 -7.56
N TRP A 99 -7.71 -4.96 -8.68
CA TRP A 99 -8.84 -4.85 -9.60
C TRP A 99 -10.13 -5.34 -8.94
N ALA A 100 -10.09 -6.47 -8.23
CA ALA A 100 -11.22 -6.97 -7.47
C ALA A 100 -11.65 -5.98 -6.38
N THR A 101 -10.69 -5.34 -5.68
CA THR A 101 -10.96 -4.28 -4.68
C THR A 101 -11.64 -3.06 -5.31
N PHE A 102 -11.14 -2.57 -6.46
CA PHE A 102 -11.72 -1.46 -7.21
C PHE A 102 -13.18 -1.71 -7.64
N ARG A 103 -13.53 -2.97 -7.86
CA ARG A 103 -14.86 -3.39 -8.34
C ARG A 103 -15.85 -3.68 -7.21
N LYS A 104 -15.45 -3.60 -5.95
CA LYS A 104 -16.39 -3.76 -4.83
C LYS A 104 -17.44 -2.64 -4.85
N ALA A 105 -18.66 -2.97 -4.44
CA ALA A 105 -19.77 -2.02 -4.43
C ALA A 105 -19.59 -0.89 -3.39
N ASP A 106 -18.82 -1.14 -2.34
CA ASP A 106 -18.50 -0.21 -1.26
C ASP A 106 -17.22 0.63 -1.52
N PHE A 107 -16.54 0.42 -2.66
CA PHE A 107 -15.34 1.19 -3.00
C PHE A 107 -15.67 2.66 -3.31
N CYS A 108 -15.12 3.57 -2.51
CA CYS A 108 -15.35 5.01 -2.64
C CYS A 108 -14.36 5.64 -3.62
N LYS A 109 -14.79 5.82 -4.88
CA LYS A 109 -13.99 6.50 -5.91
C LYS A 109 -13.53 7.89 -5.44
N TYR A 110 -12.37 8.31 -5.96
CA TYR A 110 -11.60 9.50 -5.62
C TYR A 110 -11.01 9.54 -4.21
N VAL A 111 -11.54 8.73 -3.29
CA VAL A 111 -11.18 8.71 -1.87
C VAL A 111 -10.31 7.51 -1.54
N ASP A 112 -10.81 6.31 -1.80
CA ASP A 112 -10.14 5.06 -1.44
C ASP A 112 -8.93 4.79 -2.34
N ARG A 113 -8.00 3.99 -1.82
CA ARG A 113 -6.77 3.62 -2.51
C ARG A 113 -6.49 2.15 -2.28
N TYR A 114 -5.71 1.59 -3.20
CA TYR A 114 -5.21 0.23 -3.05
C TYR A 114 -3.84 0.09 -3.71
N GLY A 115 -3.13 -0.98 -3.42
CA GLY A 115 -1.93 -1.36 -4.16
C GLY A 115 -0.95 -2.10 -3.29
N ALA A 116 0.31 -1.66 -3.30
CA ALA A 116 1.37 -2.38 -2.64
C ALA A 116 2.31 -1.50 -1.80
N VAL A 117 2.77 -2.05 -0.68
CA VAL A 117 3.95 -1.59 0.05
C VAL A 117 5.14 -2.47 -0.33
N VAL A 118 6.25 -1.85 -0.72
CA VAL A 118 7.44 -2.56 -1.19
C VAL A 118 8.69 -2.16 -0.42
N GLY A 119 9.50 -3.15 -0.05
CA GLY A 119 10.81 -2.90 0.57
C GLY A 119 11.88 -2.53 -0.45
N THR A 120 11.92 -3.31 -1.53
CA THR A 120 12.86 -3.16 -2.64
C THR A 120 12.12 -3.24 -3.96
N VAL A 121 12.39 -2.27 -4.83
CA VAL A 121 11.89 -2.22 -6.21
C VAL A 121 12.92 -1.49 -7.07
N THR A 122 13.00 -1.80 -8.35
CA THR A 122 13.92 -1.08 -9.24
C THR A 122 13.55 0.41 -9.30
N PRO A 123 14.47 1.35 -8.99
CA PRO A 123 14.13 2.78 -8.87
C PRO A 123 13.49 3.39 -10.12
N ALA A 124 13.92 2.95 -11.31
CA ALA A 124 13.33 3.40 -12.57
C ALA A 124 11.86 2.94 -12.72
N LYS A 125 11.55 1.71 -12.30
CA LYS A 125 10.19 1.15 -12.35
C LYS A 125 9.29 1.79 -11.30
N GLU A 126 9.79 2.01 -10.10
CA GLU A 126 9.09 2.73 -9.03
C GLU A 126 8.72 4.15 -9.48
N ARG A 127 9.70 4.91 -10.01
CA ARG A 127 9.45 6.27 -10.52
C ARG A 127 8.43 6.28 -11.65
N ALA A 128 8.54 5.35 -12.60
CA ALA A 128 7.59 5.26 -13.72
C ALA A 128 6.17 4.95 -13.22
N MET A 129 6.01 4.01 -12.29
CA MET A 129 4.73 3.67 -11.67
C MET A 129 4.11 4.83 -10.90
N ASN A 130 4.89 5.47 -10.03
CA ASN A 130 4.41 6.61 -9.23
C ASN A 130 4.05 7.81 -10.12
N THR A 131 4.82 8.06 -11.18
CA THR A 131 4.49 9.10 -12.17
C THR A 131 3.19 8.78 -12.91
N LEU A 132 3.02 7.52 -13.35
CA LEU A 132 1.81 7.06 -14.04
C LEU A 132 0.56 7.25 -13.18
N CYS A 133 0.59 6.79 -11.92
CA CYS A 133 -0.53 6.89 -11.00
C CYS A 133 -0.80 8.35 -10.58
N GLY A 134 0.26 9.16 -10.44
CA GLY A 134 0.14 10.61 -10.23
C GLY A 134 -0.58 11.30 -11.38
N TRP A 135 -0.19 11.04 -12.63
CA TRP A 135 -0.85 11.60 -13.80
C TRP A 135 -2.30 11.17 -13.94
N ALA A 136 -2.62 9.90 -13.64
CA ALA A 136 -4.00 9.44 -13.61
C ALA A 136 -4.81 10.24 -12.59
N ARG A 137 -4.28 10.41 -11.37
CA ARG A 137 -4.95 11.15 -10.30
C ARG A 137 -5.12 12.65 -10.59
N GLU A 138 -4.16 13.27 -11.27
CA GLU A 138 -4.21 14.68 -11.67
C GLU A 138 -5.10 14.94 -12.90
N SER A 139 -5.47 13.90 -13.65
CA SER A 139 -6.25 14.03 -14.87
C SER A 139 -7.75 13.97 -14.58
N LEU A 140 -8.42 15.11 -14.68
CA LEU A 140 -9.88 15.22 -14.44
C LEU A 140 -10.74 14.37 -15.38
N THR A 141 -10.22 14.04 -16.57
CA THR A 141 -10.95 13.22 -17.56
C THR A 141 -10.02 12.15 -18.15
N THR A 142 -10.61 11.05 -18.60
CA THR A 142 -9.89 9.99 -19.33
C THR A 142 -9.21 10.54 -20.58
N LYS A 143 -9.86 11.45 -21.30
CA LYS A 143 -9.23 12.12 -22.44
C LYS A 143 -7.94 12.87 -22.04
N HIS A 144 -7.98 13.67 -20.98
CA HIS A 144 -6.81 14.40 -20.51
C HIS A 144 -5.67 13.44 -20.09
N PHE A 145 -6.01 12.31 -19.47
CA PHE A 145 -5.03 11.28 -19.15
C PHE A 145 -4.42 10.64 -20.40
N GLU A 146 -5.23 10.28 -21.39
CA GLU A 146 -4.78 9.69 -22.65
C GLU A 146 -3.95 10.65 -23.50
N ASP A 147 -4.25 11.95 -23.49
CA ASP A 147 -3.49 12.97 -24.24
C ASP A 147 -2.01 13.03 -23.79
N ARG A 148 -1.69 12.65 -22.54
CA ARG A 148 -0.28 12.51 -22.05
C ARG A 148 0.50 11.40 -22.78
N PHE A 149 -0.20 10.48 -23.43
CA PHE A 149 0.34 9.37 -24.22
C PHE A 149 0.25 9.60 -25.73
N ALA A 150 -0.29 10.73 -26.18
CA ALA A 150 -0.24 11.12 -27.59
C ALA A 150 1.21 11.35 -28.07
N LYS A 151 1.37 11.60 -29.37
CA LYS A 151 2.68 11.85 -30.02
C LYS A 151 3.43 13.01 -29.37
N ASP A 152 2.71 14.09 -29.03
CA ASP A 152 3.26 15.30 -28.42
C ASP A 152 3.09 15.33 -26.89
N GLY A 153 2.75 14.19 -26.29
CA GLY A 153 2.57 14.04 -24.84
C GLY A 153 3.88 13.80 -24.09
N ASN A 154 3.87 14.02 -22.77
CA ASN A 154 5.06 13.98 -21.92
C ASN A 154 5.51 12.56 -21.51
N SER A 155 4.87 11.50 -21.98
CA SER A 155 5.17 10.12 -21.55
C SER A 155 6.39 9.52 -22.25
N ASN A 156 7.32 9.02 -21.44
CA ASN A 156 8.51 8.29 -21.90
C ASN A 156 8.23 6.78 -22.06
N LYS A 157 9.22 6.04 -22.56
CA LYS A 157 9.13 4.59 -22.81
C LYS A 157 8.79 3.78 -21.56
N ASP A 158 9.33 4.13 -20.39
CA ASP A 158 9.13 3.37 -19.16
C ASP A 158 7.70 3.52 -18.64
N ILE A 159 7.16 4.74 -18.66
CA ILE A 159 5.77 5.02 -18.25
C ILE A 159 4.78 4.36 -19.23
N ARG A 160 5.06 4.42 -20.54
CA ARG A 160 4.25 3.73 -21.57
C ARG A 160 4.26 2.21 -21.36
N THR A 161 5.42 1.63 -21.03
CA THR A 161 5.55 0.21 -20.73
C THR A 161 4.76 -0.17 -19.48
N ALA A 162 4.86 0.61 -18.40
CA ALA A 162 4.11 0.38 -17.17
C ALA A 162 2.59 0.38 -17.42
N LYS A 163 2.08 1.38 -18.15
CA LYS A 163 0.66 1.45 -18.54
C LYS A 163 0.25 0.24 -19.39
N SER A 164 1.05 -0.11 -20.39
CA SER A 164 0.77 -1.25 -21.26
C SER A 164 0.77 -2.58 -20.51
N ASP A 165 1.68 -2.76 -19.57
CA ASP A 165 1.76 -3.96 -18.74
C ASP A 165 0.51 -4.10 -17.88
N ILE A 166 0.13 -3.04 -17.15
CA ILE A 166 -1.09 -3.03 -16.34
C ILE A 166 -2.33 -3.25 -17.19
N THR A 167 -2.46 -2.58 -18.33
CA THR A 167 -3.60 -2.77 -19.24
C THR A 167 -3.70 -4.21 -19.72
N SER A 168 -2.57 -4.85 -20.03
CA SER A 168 -2.54 -6.26 -20.42
C SER A 168 -3.02 -7.16 -19.27
N LEU A 169 -2.49 -6.93 -18.06
CA LEU A 169 -2.86 -7.69 -16.87
C LEU A 169 -4.34 -7.56 -16.53
N LEU A 170 -4.90 -6.34 -16.59
CA LEU A 170 -6.32 -6.10 -16.35
C LEU A 170 -7.20 -6.82 -17.37
N ASN A 171 -6.84 -6.77 -18.66
CA ASN A 171 -7.56 -7.49 -19.72
C ASN A 171 -7.46 -9.02 -19.58
N GLU A 172 -6.37 -9.55 -19.02
CA GLU A 172 -6.24 -10.99 -18.76
C GLU A 172 -7.12 -11.46 -17.58
N MET A 173 -7.50 -10.55 -16.68
CA MET A 173 -8.27 -10.86 -15.46
C MET A 173 -9.75 -10.50 -15.56
N SER A 174 -10.10 -9.62 -16.49
CA SER A 174 -11.48 -9.17 -16.72
C SER A 174 -12.16 -10.05 -17.77
N GLU A 175 -13.44 -10.35 -17.57
CA GLU A 175 -14.27 -11.06 -18.56
C GLU A 175 -14.52 -10.22 -19.83
N VAL A 176 -14.47 -8.90 -19.68
CA VAL A 176 -14.66 -7.92 -20.77
C VAL A 176 -13.40 -7.06 -20.88
N VAL A 177 -13.03 -6.72 -22.11
CA VAL A 177 -11.91 -5.80 -22.38
C VAL A 177 -12.11 -4.49 -21.62
N CYS A 178 -11.13 -4.14 -20.78
CA CYS A 178 -11.16 -2.92 -19.98
C CYS A 178 -11.14 -1.69 -20.89
N THR A 179 -12.03 -0.75 -20.60
CA THR A 179 -12.06 0.53 -21.31
C THR A 179 -10.87 1.40 -20.91
N GLN A 180 -10.60 2.46 -21.68
CA GLN A 180 -9.61 3.46 -21.28
C GLN A 180 -9.97 4.13 -19.94
N GLU A 181 -11.28 4.28 -19.67
CA GLU A 181 -11.76 4.82 -18.41
C GLU A 181 -11.50 3.87 -17.25
N ASP A 182 -11.70 2.56 -17.43
CA ASP A 182 -11.37 1.56 -16.41
C ASP A 182 -9.89 1.61 -16.04
N VAL A 183 -9.00 1.64 -17.04
CA VAL A 183 -7.54 1.72 -16.82
C VAL A 183 -7.16 3.04 -16.15
N HIS A 184 -7.74 4.16 -16.60
CA HIS A 184 -7.49 5.47 -16.01
C HIS A 184 -7.90 5.52 -14.54
N GLN A 185 -9.15 5.12 -14.24
CA GLN A 185 -9.66 5.10 -12.87
C GLN A 185 -8.88 4.11 -12.01
N PHE A 186 -8.54 2.93 -12.52
CA PHE A 186 -7.72 1.97 -11.79
C PHE A 186 -6.38 2.58 -11.35
N LEU A 187 -5.66 3.22 -12.28
CA LEU A 187 -4.37 3.85 -12.02
C LEU A 187 -4.46 5.07 -11.08
N ALA A 188 -5.57 5.81 -11.11
CA ALA A 188 -5.78 6.96 -10.22
C ALA A 188 -5.88 6.55 -8.74
N HIS A 189 -6.34 5.32 -8.46
CA HIS A 189 -6.50 4.79 -7.11
C HIS A 189 -5.35 3.88 -6.67
N PHE A 190 -4.55 3.38 -7.62
CA PHE A 190 -3.38 2.57 -7.33
C PHE A 190 -2.28 3.39 -6.64
N VAL A 191 -1.64 2.82 -5.61
CA VAL A 191 -0.48 3.35 -4.92
C VAL A 191 0.63 2.30 -4.82
N LEU A 192 1.88 2.75 -5.03
CA LEU A 192 3.09 1.97 -4.75
C LEU A 192 3.88 2.72 -3.69
N ILE A 193 3.85 2.21 -2.46
CA ILE A 193 4.46 2.84 -1.30
C ILE A 193 5.80 2.15 -1.04
N SER A 194 6.88 2.92 -1.00
CA SER A 194 8.23 2.37 -0.77
C SER A 194 8.63 2.54 0.69
N PHE A 195 8.94 1.43 1.34
CA PHE A 195 9.45 1.35 2.72
C PHE A 195 10.87 0.79 2.66
N PRO A 196 11.86 1.62 2.32
CA PRO A 196 13.19 1.15 1.96
C PRO A 196 13.80 0.34 3.09
N VAL A 197 14.26 -0.86 2.72
CA VAL A 197 14.95 -1.79 3.61
C VAL A 197 16.46 -1.54 3.49
N HIS A 198 17.15 -1.35 4.62
CA HIS A 198 18.60 -1.19 4.63
C HIS A 198 19.33 -2.53 4.50
N SER A 199 20.66 -2.49 4.41
CA SER A 199 21.54 -3.66 4.26
C SER A 199 21.33 -4.75 5.33
N GLU A 200 20.83 -4.40 6.51
CA GLU A 200 20.53 -5.33 7.60
C GLU A 200 19.12 -5.94 7.53
N GLY A 201 18.35 -5.67 6.46
CA GLY A 201 16.98 -6.16 6.35
C GLY A 201 15.96 -5.39 7.20
N VAL A 202 16.37 -4.30 7.84
CA VAL A 202 15.53 -3.46 8.71
C VAL A 202 14.95 -2.27 7.93
N VAL A 203 13.65 -2.03 8.11
CA VAL A 203 12.94 -0.85 7.58
C VAL A 203 13.52 0.42 8.21
N ASN A 204 13.62 1.52 7.45
CA ASN A 204 13.92 2.82 8.06
C ASN A 204 12.76 3.29 8.95
N THR A 205 12.87 3.12 10.27
CA THR A 205 11.78 3.42 11.22
C THR A 205 11.94 4.78 11.90
N SER A 206 12.85 5.63 11.42
CA SER A 206 13.14 6.93 12.03
C SER A 206 11.88 7.81 12.15
N GLU A 207 11.03 7.79 11.13
CA GLU A 207 9.76 8.52 11.11
C GLU A 207 8.78 7.99 12.18
N ALA A 208 8.58 6.66 12.25
CA ALA A 208 7.73 6.05 13.28
C ALA A 208 8.25 6.35 14.69
N ILE A 209 9.56 6.25 14.92
CA ILE A 209 10.15 6.58 16.22
C ILE A 209 9.94 8.07 16.56
N ASN A 210 10.03 8.96 15.57
CA ASN A 210 9.77 10.39 15.78
C ASN A 210 8.29 10.66 16.10
N HIS A 211 7.34 9.99 15.45
CA HIS A 211 5.92 10.06 15.82
C HIS A 211 5.72 9.65 17.28
N ILE A 212 6.29 8.51 17.69
CA ILE A 212 6.20 8.04 19.08
C ILE A 212 6.81 9.06 20.03
N ARG A 213 8.00 9.61 19.74
CA ARG A 213 8.63 10.62 20.59
C ARG A 213 7.72 11.82 20.84
N ASN A 214 7.01 12.28 19.81
CA ASN A 214 6.13 13.43 19.90
C ASN A 214 4.84 13.15 20.71
N CYS A 215 4.48 11.87 20.89
CA CYS A 215 3.34 11.46 21.70
C CYS A 215 3.70 11.17 23.16
N LEU A 216 4.98 10.96 23.47
CA LEU A 216 5.44 10.68 24.82
C LEU A 216 5.64 11.98 25.62
N ASP A 217 5.56 11.87 26.95
CA ASP A 217 6.04 12.92 27.84
C ASP A 217 7.51 13.26 27.48
N PRO A 218 7.90 14.55 27.41
CA PRO A 218 9.26 14.93 27.02
C PRO A 218 10.36 14.22 27.83
N ASN A 219 10.13 13.95 29.11
CA ASN A 219 11.08 13.24 29.99
C ASN A 219 11.16 11.72 29.72
N GLN A 220 10.28 11.21 28.86
CA GLN A 220 10.21 9.82 28.45
C GLN A 220 10.49 9.60 26.96
N SER A 221 10.84 10.65 26.19
CA SER A 221 11.12 10.57 24.75
C SER A 221 12.15 9.48 24.37
N GLN A 222 13.10 9.19 25.26
CA GLN A 222 14.10 8.12 25.14
C GLN A 222 13.49 6.71 25.11
N LYS A 223 12.25 6.53 25.57
CA LYS A 223 11.52 5.25 25.53
C LYS A 223 10.89 4.98 24.16
N ALA A 224 10.93 5.91 23.21
CA ALA A 224 10.29 5.71 21.91
C ALA A 224 10.73 4.43 21.15
N PRO A 225 12.02 4.02 21.16
CA PRO A 225 12.42 2.73 20.57
C PRO A 225 11.78 1.51 21.25
N LEU A 226 11.50 1.58 22.56
CA LEU A 226 10.83 0.51 23.30
C LEU A 226 9.36 0.40 22.88
N VAL A 227 8.67 1.53 22.76
CA VAL A 227 7.28 1.56 22.26
C VAL A 227 7.22 1.05 20.82
N TRP A 228 8.17 1.44 19.96
CA TRP A 228 8.29 0.89 18.61
C TRP A 228 8.41 -0.64 18.61
N SER A 229 9.29 -1.18 19.46
CA SER A 229 9.48 -2.63 19.60
C SER A 229 8.19 -3.32 20.04
N LYS A 230 7.40 -2.67 20.92
CA LYS A 230 6.08 -3.17 21.32
C LYS A 230 5.05 -3.13 20.19
N MET A 231 5.04 -2.07 19.36
CA MET A 231 4.17 -1.99 18.19
C MET A 231 4.48 -3.10 17.18
N VAL A 232 5.75 -3.40 16.94
CA VAL A 232 6.17 -4.52 16.08
C VAL A 232 5.72 -5.87 16.65
N GLN A 233 5.83 -6.05 17.96
CA GLN A 233 5.30 -7.26 18.61
C GLN A 233 3.79 -7.39 18.43
N LEU A 234 3.03 -6.32 18.69
CA LEU A 234 1.57 -6.30 18.57
C LEU A 234 1.12 -6.57 17.13
N ALA A 235 1.78 -5.97 16.14
CA ALA A 235 1.50 -6.22 14.73
C ALA A 235 1.65 -7.71 14.36
N ARG A 236 2.73 -8.35 14.82
CA ARG A 236 2.99 -9.77 14.58
C ARG A 236 1.98 -10.69 15.27
N GLU A 237 1.64 -10.39 16.52
CA GLU A 237 0.63 -11.14 17.28
C GLU A 237 -0.76 -11.00 16.65
N SER A 238 -1.05 -9.84 16.07
CA SER A 238 -2.33 -9.54 15.40
C SER A 238 -2.46 -10.21 14.03
N ALA A 239 -1.36 -10.32 13.27
CA ALA A 239 -1.35 -11.01 11.98
C ALA A 239 -1.77 -12.48 12.10
N GLY A 240 -1.38 -13.16 13.19
CA GLY A 240 -1.81 -14.54 13.46
C GLY A 240 -3.28 -14.70 13.88
N LYS A 241 -4.03 -13.60 14.02
CA LYS A 241 -5.41 -13.57 14.54
C LYS A 241 -6.38 -12.71 13.73
N ALA A 242 -5.93 -12.08 12.64
CA ALA A 242 -6.71 -11.17 11.81
C ALA A 242 -7.46 -10.08 12.62
N VAL A 243 -6.70 -9.27 13.38
CA VAL A 243 -7.26 -8.29 14.33
C VAL A 243 -7.50 -6.92 13.68
N ASN A 244 -8.55 -6.25 14.13
CA ASN A 244 -8.85 -4.83 13.89
C ASN A 244 -8.44 -4.02 15.14
N LEU A 245 -7.64 -2.98 14.96
CA LEU A 245 -7.10 -2.15 16.04
C LEU A 245 -7.56 -0.70 15.85
N THR A 246 -8.33 -0.20 16.81
CA THR A 246 -8.84 1.18 16.83
C THR A 246 -8.14 2.03 17.87
N GLY A 247 -8.20 3.37 17.72
CA GLY A 247 -7.65 4.29 18.71
C GLY A 247 -8.27 4.16 20.12
N LEU A 248 -9.46 3.56 20.24
CA LEU A 248 -10.16 3.37 21.51
C LEU A 248 -9.65 2.16 22.31
N ASP A 249 -9.10 1.16 21.62
CA ASP A 249 -8.66 -0.10 22.24
C ASP A 249 -7.41 0.10 23.15
N TRP A 250 -6.74 1.25 23.07
CA TRP A 250 -5.57 1.58 23.89
C TRP A 250 -5.90 2.13 25.27
N TYR A 251 -7.16 2.51 25.51
CA TYR A 251 -7.62 3.07 26.78
C TYR A 251 -8.35 2.05 27.68
N ALA A 252 -8.50 0.80 27.21
CA ALA A 252 -9.12 -0.32 27.93
C ALA A 252 -8.06 -1.22 28.58
#